data_AF-A0A529MDD7-F1
#
_entry.id   AF-A0A529MDD7-F1
#
_cell.length_a   1.000
_cell.length_b   1.000
_cell.length_c   1.000
_cell.angle_alpha   90.00
_cell.angle_beta   90.00
_cell.angle_gamma   90.00
#
_symmetry.space_group_name_H-M   'P 1'
#
loop_
_entity.id
_entity.type
_entity.pdbx_description
1 polymer ?
#
loop_
_entity_poly.entity_id
_entity_poly.type
_entity_poly.pdbx_seq_one_letter_code
_entity_poly.pdbx_strand_id
1 'polypeptide(L)'
;NWGLKSLTYRVKKNRKAYYTLMDITCPPAALNEMERQMGLSEDVLRFLTIKVEAHEEGASAMMQKREERSERGGFGDRDRGDRGPRSFG
;
A
#
# COMPACT_ATOMS: atom_id res chain seq x y z
N ASN A 1 -6.63 0.82 -3.38
CA ASN A 1 -5.96 1.47 -2.23
C ASN A 1 -5.02 0.45 -1.57
N TRP A 2 -3.72 0.76 -1.47
CA TRP A 2 -2.70 -0.13 -0.87
C TRP A 2 -2.55 0.04 0.65
N GLY A 3 -3.27 0.99 1.25
CA GLY A 3 -3.28 1.24 2.69
C GLY A 3 -2.08 2.04 3.20
N LEU A 4 -1.95 2.08 4.52
CA LEU A 4 -0.85 2.78 5.22
C LEU A 4 0.43 1.95 5.13
N LYS A 5 1.48 2.51 4.54
CA LYS A 5 2.81 1.88 4.46
C LYS A 5 3.89 2.78 5.07
N SER A 6 4.94 2.16 5.61
CA SER A 6 6.14 2.88 6.05
C SER A 6 6.97 3.32 4.83
N LEU A 7 7.40 4.57 4.85
CA LEU A 7 8.29 5.12 3.83
C LEU A 7 9.73 4.64 4.07
N THR A 8 10.49 4.37 3.00
CA THR A 8 11.92 4.00 3.09
C THR A 8 12.76 5.13 3.72
N TYR A 9 12.35 6.38 3.48
CA TYR A 9 12.96 7.58 4.06
C TYR A 9 11.88 8.62 4.36
N ARG A 10 12.21 9.62 5.18
CA ARG A 10 11.23 10.67 5.55
C ARG A 10 10.91 11.58 4.36
N VAL A 11 9.62 11.80 4.11
CA VAL A 11 9.13 12.78 3.12
C VAL A 11 8.28 13.81 3.86
N LYS A 12 8.58 15.10 3.69
CA LYS A 12 7.94 16.20 4.46
C LYS A 12 7.84 15.91 5.98
N LYS A 13 8.87 15.27 6.56
CA LYS A 13 8.94 14.80 7.97
C LYS A 13 8.07 13.58 8.33
N ASN A 14 7.24 13.07 7.42
CA ASN A 14 6.39 11.90 7.63
C ASN A 14 7.18 10.60 7.43
N ARG A 15 6.87 9.56 8.23
CA ARG A 15 7.44 8.20 8.13
C ARG A 15 6.46 7.15 7.61
N LYS A 16 5.17 7.48 7.53
CA LYS A 16 4.12 6.61 6.99
C LYS A 16 3.24 7.43 6.05
N ALA A 17 2.72 6.78 5.03
CA ALA A 17 1.82 7.40 4.06
C ALA A 17 0.78 6.39 3.58
N TYR A 18 -0.39 6.88 3.19
CA TYR A 18 -1.36 6.09 2.45
C TYR A 18 -0.97 6.05 0.98
N TYR A 19 -0.94 4.85 0.41
CA TYR A 19 -0.63 4.66 -1.00
C TYR A 19 -1.88 4.27 -1.76
N THR A 20 -2.17 5.00 -2.84
CA THR A 20 -3.27 4.69 -3.74
C THR A 20 -2.76 4.67 -5.16
N LEU A 21 -3.14 3.64 -5.90
CA LEU A 21 -3.03 3.56 -7.35
C LEU A 21 -4.41 3.86 -7.92
N MET A 22 -4.47 4.67 -8.98
CA MET A 22 -5.69 5.00 -9.70
C MET A 22 -5.39 4.98 -11.19
N ASP A 23 -6.25 4.30 -11.95
CA ASP A 23 -6.25 4.33 -13.40
C ASP A 23 -7.26 5.39 -13.85
N ILE A 24 -6.79 6.35 -14.64
CA ILE A 24 -7.59 7.50 -15.04
C ILE A 24 -7.50 7.66 -16.55
N THR A 25 -8.67 7.72 -17.19
CA THR A 25 -8.82 8.10 -18.59
C THR A 25 -9.34 9.53 -18.62
N CYS A 26 -8.48 10.48 -18.98
CA CYS A 26 -8.84 11.89 -19.01
C CYS A 26 -8.11 12.66 -20.13
N PRO A 27 -8.67 13.78 -20.61
CA PRO A 27 -7.97 14.66 -21.53
C PRO A 27 -6.80 15.39 -20.84
N PRO A 28 -5.76 15.81 -21.58
CA PRO A 28 -4.56 16.42 -20.99
C PRO A 28 -4.82 17.64 -20.11
N ALA A 29 -5.84 18.45 -20.44
CA ALA A 29 -6.20 19.62 -19.65
C ALA A 29 -6.68 19.27 -18.24
N ALA A 30 -7.45 18.18 -18.10
CA ALA A 30 -7.95 17.72 -16.81
C ALA A 30 -6.82 17.15 -15.94
N LEU A 31 -5.85 16.45 -16.55
CA LEU A 31 -4.67 15.93 -15.88
C LEU A 31 -3.82 17.05 -15.26
N ASN A 32 -3.56 18.11 -16.03
CA ASN A 32 -2.79 19.26 -15.56
C ASN A 32 -3.46 19.97 -14.38
N GLU A 33 -4.79 20.15 -14.43
CA GLU A 33 -5.52 20.77 -13.32
C GLU A 33 -5.51 19.88 -12.07
N MET A 34 -5.64 18.56 -12.24
CA MET A 34 -5.52 17.61 -11.13
C MET A 34 -4.14 17.68 -10.47
N GLU A 35 -3.06 17.67 -11.25
CA GLU A 35 -1.70 17.78 -10.73
C GLU A 35 -1.45 19.10 -9.99
N ARG A 36 -2.02 20.20 -10.50
CA ARG A 36 -1.97 21.50 -9.82
C ARG A 36 -2.64 21.44 -8.45
N GLN A 37 -3.84 20.86 -8.37
CA GLN A 37 -4.57 20.71 -7.11
C GLN A 37 -3.82 19.79 -6.12
N MET A 38 -3.25 18.68 -6.60
CA MET A 38 -2.44 17.78 -5.77
C MET A 38 -1.16 18.44 -5.26
N GLY A 39 -0.54 19.33 -6.04
CA GLY A 39 0.63 20.08 -5.61
C GLY A 39 0.33 21.14 -4.55
N LEU A 40 -0.88 21.73 -4.59
CA LEU A 40 -1.34 22.71 -3.60
C LEU A 40 -1.84 22.06 -2.30
N SER A 41 -2.30 20.81 -2.36
CA SER A 41 -2.77 20.09 -1.19
C SER A 41 -1.63 19.71 -0.25
N GLU A 42 -1.74 20.09 1.03
CA GLU A 42 -0.77 19.72 2.07
C GLU A 42 -0.88 18.24 2.47
N ASP A 43 -2.04 17.63 2.29
CA ASP A 43 -2.32 16.23 2.60
C ASP A 43 -1.62 15.26 1.63
N VAL A 44 -1.30 15.74 0.43
CA VAL A 44 -0.58 14.96 -0.58
C VAL A 44 0.93 15.13 -0.39
N LEU A 45 1.58 14.05 0.03
CA LEU A 45 3.03 14.06 0.23
C LEU A 45 3.80 14.03 -1.11
N ARG A 46 3.35 13.19 -2.05
CA ARG A 46 3.95 12.98 -3.36
C ARG A 46 2.94 12.30 -4.28
N PHE A 47 2.94 12.67 -5.55
CA PHE A 47 2.23 12.00 -6.62
C PHE A 47 3.20 11.67 -7.75
N LEU A 48 2.84 10.70 -8.59
CA LEU A 48 3.58 10.33 -9.80
C LEU A 48 2.56 9.92 -10.84
N THR A 49 2.59 10.61 -11.98
CA THR A 49 1.72 10.33 -13.12
C THR A 49 2.55 9.65 -14.20
N ILE A 50 2.05 8.53 -14.73
CA ILE A 50 2.73 7.76 -15.78
C ILE A 50 1.76 7.61 -16.94
N LYS A 51 2.19 7.99 -18.14
CA LYS A 51 1.43 7.73 -19.37
C LYS A 51 1.61 6.27 -19.77
N VAL A 52 0.51 5.55 -19.91
CA VAL A 52 0.46 4.17 -20.39
C VAL A 52 -0.34 4.11 -21.69
N GLU A 53 -0.10 3.11 -22.52
CA GLU A 53 -0.87 2.89 -23.75
C GLU A 53 -2.24 2.27 -23.47
N ALA A 54 -2.30 1.34 -22.51
CA ALA A 54 -3.52 0.73 -22.00
C ALA A 54 -3.41 0.53 -20.48
N HIS A 55 -4.54 0.59 -19.78
CA HIS A 55 -4.60 0.27 -18.36
C HIS A 55 -4.56 -1.24 -18.14
N GLU A 56 -3.85 -1.69 -17.11
CA GLU A 56 -3.83 -3.10 -16.75
C GLU A 56 -5.16 -3.50 -16.09
N GLU A 57 -5.81 -4.52 -16.61
CA GLU A 57 -7.01 -5.09 -16.00
C GLU A 57 -6.61 -6.10 -14.91
N GLY A 58 -6.72 -5.69 -13.64
CA GLY A 58 -6.50 -6.60 -12.52
C GLY A 58 -6.09 -5.92 -11.22
N ALA A 59 -5.93 -6.72 -10.17
CA ALA A 59 -5.35 -6.25 -8.94
C ALA A 59 -3.89 -5.83 -9.20
N SER A 60 -3.51 -4.61 -8.81
CA SER A 60 -2.10 -4.19 -8.88
C SER A 60 -1.16 -5.22 -8.23
N ALA A 61 0.09 -5.33 -8.70
CA ALA A 61 1.09 -6.26 -8.15
C ALA A 61 1.26 -6.17 -6.62
N MET A 62 1.09 -4.96 -6.07
CA MET A 62 1.13 -4.71 -4.63
C MET A 62 -0.06 -5.29 -3.85
N MET A 63 -1.22 -5.46 -4.47
CA MET A 63 -2.40 -6.12 -3.89
C MET A 63 -2.32 -7.65 -4.08
N GLN A 64 -1.91 -8.13 -5.25
CA GLN A 64 -1.72 -9.56 -5.53
C GLN A 64 -0.76 -10.22 -4.51
N LYS A 65 0.38 -9.59 -4.23
CA LYS A 65 1.35 -10.10 -3.24
C LYS A 65 0.78 -10.21 -1.82
N ARG A 66 -0.19 -9.37 -1.46
CA ARG A 66 -0.84 -9.40 -0.14
C ARG A 66 -1.80 -10.59 -0.04
N GLU A 67 -2.56 -10.84 -1.10
CA GLU A 67 -3.51 -11.96 -1.19
C GLU A 67 -2.79 -13.32 -1.12
N GLU A 68 -1.74 -13.50 -1.92
CA GLU A 68 -0.92 -14.72 -1.90
C GLU A 68 -0.29 -14.98 -0.51
N ARG A 69 0.10 -13.92 0.20
CA ARG A 69 0.63 -14.04 1.57
C ARG A 69 -0.46 -14.40 2.59
N SER A 70 -1.69 -13.89 2.45
CA SER A 70 -2.78 -14.24 3.36
C SER A 70 -3.22 -15.69 3.20
N GLU A 71 -3.21 -16.23 1.98
CA GLU A 71 -3.60 -17.62 1.72
C GLU A 71 -2.60 -18.64 2.30
N ARG A 72 -1.30 -18.29 2.36
CA ARG A 72 -0.26 -19.15 2.97
C ARG A 72 -0.18 -19.08 4.49
N GLY A 73 -1.00 -18.25 5.16
CA GLY A 73 -0.84 -17.87 6.58
C GLY A 73 -1.75 -18.56 7.60
N GLY A 74 -2.49 -19.60 7.24
CA GLY A 74 -3.41 -20.32 8.13
C GLY A 74 -2.80 -21.52 8.86
N PHE A 75 -1.64 -21.38 9.50
CA PHE A 75 -1.05 -22.44 10.33
C PHE A 75 -0.47 -21.85 11.62
N GLY A 76 -1.31 -21.74 12.65
CA GLY A 76 -0.89 -21.22 13.96
C GLY A 76 -1.83 -21.51 15.12
N ASP A 77 -2.77 -22.45 14.98
CA ASP A 77 -3.73 -22.81 16.03
C ASP A 77 -3.82 -24.33 16.26
N ARG A 78 -2.66 -24.99 16.22
CA ARG A 78 -2.49 -26.35 16.79
C ARG A 78 -1.16 -26.36 17.52
N ASP A 79 -1.15 -26.93 18.72
CA ASP A 79 0.02 -27.18 19.57
C ASP A 79 0.48 -26.09 20.54
N ARG A 80 -0.45 -25.34 21.14
CA ARG A 80 -0.24 -24.76 22.48
C ARG A 80 -0.75 -25.70 23.55
N GLY A 81 -0.16 -26.89 23.64
CA GLY A 81 -0.67 -27.95 24.50
C GLY A 81 0.37 -28.90 25.07
N ASP A 82 1.63 -28.50 25.32
CA ASP A 82 2.49 -29.31 26.20
C ASP A 82 3.77 -28.58 26.69
N ARG A 83 3.65 -27.77 27.75
CA ARG A 83 4.82 -27.44 28.59
C ARG A 83 4.39 -27.47 30.04
N GLY A 84 4.53 -28.65 30.66
CA GLY A 84 4.33 -28.88 32.08
C GLY A 84 5.16 -27.93 32.98
N PRO A 85 4.76 -27.76 34.25
CA PRO A 85 5.33 -26.75 35.14
C PRO A 85 6.77 -27.09 35.51
N ARG A 86 7.70 -26.16 35.25
CA ARG A 86 9.08 -26.24 35.73
C ARG A 86 9.11 -25.78 37.19
N SER A 87 9.28 -26.73 38.10
CA SER A 87 9.56 -26.46 39.52
C SER A 87 10.92 -25.77 39.64
N PHE A 88 10.97 -24.62 40.30
CA PHE A 88 12.22 -23.97 40.73
C PHE A 88 12.43 -24.30 42.21
N GLY A 89 13.60 -24.84 42.53
CA GLY A 89 14.13 -24.94 43.90
C GLY A 89 14.78 -23.64 44.33
#